data_AF-A0A6I5C2P9-F1
#
_entry.id   AF-A0A6I5C2P9-F1
#
_cell.length_a   1.000
_cell.length_b   1.000
_cell.length_c   1.000
_cell.angle_alpha   90.00
_cell.angle_beta   90.00
_cell.angle_gamma   90.00
#
_symmetry.space_group_name_H-M   'P 1'
#
loop_
_entity.id
_entity.type
_entity.pdbx_description
1 polymer ?
#
loop_
_entity_poly.entity_id
_entity_poly.type
_entity_poly.pdbx_seq_one_letter_code
_entity_poly.pdbx_strand_id
1 'polypeptide(L)'
;MEPDLFTAAAEDRQEKDPAASPLAVRMRPRTLDEVVGQQHLLKPGSPLRRLVGEGAGGPAGPSSVILWGPPGTGKTTLAYVVSKATNKRFVELSAITAGVKEVRAVIDGARRASGGYGQETVLFLDEIHRFSKAQQDSLLPAVENRWVTLIAATTENPYFSVISPLLSRSLLLTLEPLTDDDVRGLLRRALADERGLKSAVALPEDTEDHLLRIAGGDARRALTALEAAAGAALDKGEDEISLTTLEETVDRAAVKYDRDGDQHYDVASALIKSIRGSDVDAALHYLARMIEAGEDPRFIARRLMISASEDIGLADPNALPLAVAAAQAVAMIGFPEAALTLSHTTIALALAPKSNAATTAIGAAAWHKWGLKPLPAAPAPPADKPVKLSAHGTVPVLTRIPTSQKIVFITLDDGQEKDPEFIRMMRDLKVPVSMFLMNDAAKSDYAYFKPLQEMGNHIQNHTLHHPVMNTLPLSRQKQEICGDQKILTQQYGTAPLLFRPPYGAYNADTKTAVSACGPRAIVWWRESMQIRNMQYQTADKKLRPGDIILAHFRGPSELKGTTMTTMFANMLERIQEQGFTVARLEDYVQPPAQ
;
A
#
# COMPACT_ATOMS: atom_id res chain seq x y z
N MET A 1 -39.80 19.93 23.40
CA MET A 1 -38.90 20.34 22.31
C MET A 1 -39.42 19.65 21.08
N GLU A 2 -40.01 20.42 20.17
CA GLU A 2 -40.46 19.92 18.87
C GLU A 2 -39.27 19.29 18.13
N PRO A 3 -39.45 18.12 17.48
CA PRO A 3 -38.42 17.57 16.61
C PRO A 3 -38.26 18.50 15.41
N ASP A 4 -37.01 18.83 15.10
CA ASP A 4 -36.63 19.66 13.95
C ASP A 4 -37.07 18.94 12.65
N LEU A 5 -38.01 19.58 11.95
CA LEU A 5 -38.66 19.13 10.72
C LEU A 5 -37.65 18.81 9.60
N PHE A 6 -36.41 19.32 9.68
CA PHE A 6 -35.38 19.10 8.67
C PHE A 6 -34.53 17.85 8.92
N THR A 7 -34.35 17.42 10.18
CA THR A 7 -33.70 16.13 10.51
C THR A 7 -34.61 14.94 10.22
N ALA A 8 -35.91 15.07 10.51
CA ALA A 8 -36.88 14.03 10.18
C ALA A 8 -36.95 13.77 8.67
N ALA A 9 -36.78 14.80 7.82
CA ALA A 9 -36.82 14.67 6.37
C ALA A 9 -35.58 14.00 5.74
N ALA A 10 -34.44 13.96 6.43
CA ALA A 10 -33.24 13.26 5.99
C ALA A 10 -33.28 11.77 6.37
N GLU A 11 -33.82 11.46 7.55
CA GLU A 11 -34.07 10.08 7.99
C GLU A 11 -35.24 9.44 7.20
N ASP A 12 -36.33 10.19 6.92
CA ASP A 12 -37.47 9.72 6.10
C ASP A 12 -37.12 9.47 4.61
N ARG A 13 -36.05 10.08 4.10
CA ARG A 13 -35.65 9.94 2.69
C ARG A 13 -34.88 8.65 2.41
N GLN A 14 -34.20 8.07 3.41
CA GLN A 14 -33.51 6.80 3.25
C GLN A 14 -34.45 5.58 3.29
N GLU A 15 -35.66 5.72 3.83
CA GLU A 15 -36.63 4.61 3.93
C GLU A 15 -37.56 4.45 2.72
N LYS A 16 -37.56 5.36 1.73
CA LYS A 16 -38.67 5.45 0.75
C LYS A 16 -38.53 4.77 -0.62
N ASP A 17 -37.40 4.19 -1.01
CA ASP A 17 -37.40 3.18 -2.10
C ASP A 17 -36.13 2.30 -2.09
N PRO A 18 -36.20 1.03 -1.62
CA PRO A 18 -35.05 0.12 -1.63
C PRO A 18 -34.45 -0.09 -3.02
N ALA A 19 -35.24 0.08 -4.08
CA ALA A 19 -34.79 -0.09 -5.46
C ALA A 19 -33.95 1.09 -6.00
N ALA A 20 -34.01 2.27 -5.37
CA ALA A 20 -33.28 3.46 -5.79
C ALA A 20 -31.87 3.58 -5.17
N SER A 21 -31.49 2.67 -4.28
CA SER A 21 -30.17 2.67 -3.64
C SER A 21 -29.12 1.95 -4.49
N PRO A 22 -27.84 2.40 -4.49
CA PRO A 22 -26.77 1.74 -5.22
C PRO A 22 -26.63 0.25 -4.87
N LEU A 23 -26.23 -0.57 -5.84
CA LEU A 23 -26.09 -2.02 -5.70
C LEU A 23 -25.14 -2.38 -4.54
N ALA A 24 -24.07 -1.61 -4.36
CA ALA A 24 -23.14 -1.78 -3.23
C ALA A 24 -23.79 -1.59 -1.85
N VAL A 25 -24.86 -0.79 -1.75
CA VAL A 25 -25.65 -0.61 -0.52
C VAL A 25 -26.67 -1.74 -0.39
N ARG A 26 -27.38 -2.08 -1.48
CA ARG A 26 -28.40 -3.15 -1.49
C ARG A 26 -27.79 -4.52 -1.16
N MET A 27 -26.58 -4.78 -1.65
CA MET A 27 -25.86 -6.05 -1.45
C MET A 27 -25.07 -6.09 -0.14
N ARG A 28 -25.22 -5.13 0.79
CA ARG A 28 -24.59 -5.23 2.10
C ARG A 28 -25.04 -6.52 2.81
N PRO A 29 -24.09 -7.34 3.29
CA PRO A 29 -24.34 -8.49 4.16
C PRO A 29 -25.34 -8.19 5.28
N ARG A 30 -26.26 -9.12 5.52
CA ARG A 30 -27.18 -9.05 6.68
C ARG A 30 -26.60 -9.72 7.92
N THR A 31 -25.79 -10.75 7.71
CA THR A 31 -25.14 -11.54 8.78
C THR A 31 -23.63 -11.62 8.51
N LEU A 32 -22.86 -12.04 9.52
CA LEU A 32 -21.43 -12.26 9.35
C LEU A 32 -21.13 -13.41 8.37
N ASP A 33 -22.05 -14.35 8.19
CA ASP A 33 -21.90 -15.46 7.24
C ASP A 33 -21.97 -15.00 5.77
N GLU A 34 -22.62 -13.85 5.51
CA GLU A 34 -22.67 -13.26 4.18
C GLU A 34 -21.39 -12.49 3.82
N VAL A 35 -20.48 -12.23 4.75
CA VAL A 35 -19.24 -11.47 4.51
C VAL A 35 -18.22 -12.33 3.75
N VAL A 36 -17.61 -11.75 2.70
CA VAL A 36 -16.60 -12.39 1.85
C VAL A 36 -15.17 -11.94 2.23
N GLY A 37 -14.15 -12.77 1.95
CA GLY A 37 -12.71 -12.52 2.15
C GLY A 37 -12.16 -12.39 3.58
N GLN A 38 -12.99 -12.15 4.60
CA GLN A 38 -12.51 -11.92 5.98
C GLN A 38 -12.63 -13.15 6.89
N GLN A 39 -12.58 -14.37 6.34
CA GLN A 39 -12.82 -15.62 7.08
C GLN A 39 -11.83 -15.83 8.23
N HIS A 40 -10.62 -15.26 8.16
CA HIS A 40 -9.66 -15.27 9.26
C HIS A 40 -10.17 -14.54 10.51
N LEU A 41 -11.00 -13.51 10.34
CA LEU A 41 -11.62 -12.73 11.42
C LEU A 41 -12.98 -13.28 11.86
N LEU A 42 -13.60 -14.16 11.07
CA LEU A 42 -15.00 -14.62 11.27
C LEU A 42 -15.12 -16.05 11.81
N LYS A 43 -14.01 -16.64 12.26
CA LYS A 43 -13.99 -17.97 12.90
C LYS A 43 -14.89 -18.01 14.15
N PRO A 44 -15.50 -19.16 14.48
CA PRO A 44 -16.28 -19.31 15.70
C PRO A 44 -15.54 -18.80 16.94
N GLY A 45 -16.20 -17.98 17.76
CA GLY A 45 -15.63 -17.39 18.98
C GLY A 45 -14.71 -16.19 18.77
N SER A 46 -14.53 -15.70 17.53
CA SER A 46 -13.75 -14.50 17.23
C SER A 46 -14.35 -13.23 17.87
N PRO A 47 -13.56 -12.14 18.02
CA PRO A 47 -14.06 -10.88 18.55
C PRO A 47 -15.29 -10.33 17.81
N LEU A 48 -15.31 -10.42 16.47
CA LEU A 48 -16.46 -9.96 15.66
C LEU A 48 -17.71 -10.81 15.90
N ARG A 49 -17.57 -12.13 16.02
CA ARG A 49 -18.67 -13.04 16.34
C ARG A 49 -19.26 -12.77 17.73
N ARG A 50 -18.42 -12.43 18.71
CA ARG A 50 -18.88 -12.00 20.04
C ARG A 50 -19.61 -10.66 20.02
N LEU A 51 -19.15 -9.73 19.18
CA LEU A 51 -19.80 -8.42 19.02
C LEU A 51 -21.23 -8.54 18.48
N VAL A 52 -21.52 -9.55 17.65
CA VAL A 52 -22.88 -9.85 17.17
C VAL A 52 -23.71 -10.72 18.10
N GLY A 53 -23.20 -11.02 19.31
CA GLY A 53 -23.93 -11.78 20.34
C GLY A 53 -23.68 -13.28 20.35
N GLU A 54 -22.87 -13.83 19.42
CA GLU A 54 -22.51 -15.25 19.43
C GLU A 54 -21.47 -15.52 20.54
N GLY A 55 -21.83 -16.37 21.51
CA GLY A 55 -20.95 -16.71 22.64
C GLY A 55 -21.00 -15.73 23.82
N ALA A 56 -22.10 -14.97 23.96
CA ALA A 56 -22.33 -13.98 25.03
C ALA A 56 -22.42 -14.53 26.48
N GLY A 57 -22.03 -15.79 26.72
CA GLY A 57 -22.05 -16.45 28.04
C GLY A 57 -20.71 -16.46 28.79
N GLY A 58 -19.64 -15.86 28.24
CA GLY A 58 -18.32 -15.81 28.87
C GLY A 58 -18.11 -14.57 29.75
N PRO A 59 -17.14 -14.59 30.69
CA PRO A 59 -16.84 -13.46 31.60
C PRO A 59 -16.25 -12.23 30.90
N ALA A 60 -15.87 -12.35 29.63
CA ALA A 60 -15.32 -11.26 28.82
C ALA A 60 -16.44 -10.59 28.02
N GLY A 61 -16.83 -9.38 28.44
CA GLY A 61 -17.76 -8.53 27.69
C GLY A 61 -17.20 -8.06 26.33
N PRO A 62 -18.02 -7.41 25.49
CA PRO A 62 -17.59 -6.92 24.17
C PRO A 62 -16.49 -5.86 24.32
N SER A 63 -15.37 -6.07 23.63
CA SER A 63 -14.27 -5.10 23.54
C SER A 63 -14.51 -4.10 22.42
N SER A 64 -14.04 -2.86 22.59
CA SER A 64 -13.95 -1.92 21.47
C SER A 64 -13.02 -2.47 20.39
N VAL A 65 -13.31 -2.17 19.12
CA VAL A 65 -12.59 -2.70 17.96
C VAL A 65 -12.16 -1.56 17.05
N ILE A 66 -10.93 -1.68 16.53
CA ILE A 66 -10.43 -0.84 15.45
C ILE A 66 -10.24 -1.75 14.23
N LEU A 67 -10.99 -1.49 13.16
CA LEU A 67 -10.91 -2.14 11.86
C LEU A 67 -9.91 -1.38 11.00
N TRP A 68 -8.83 -2.04 10.61
CA TRP A 68 -7.80 -1.46 9.74
C TRP A 68 -7.67 -2.27 8.46
N GLY A 69 -7.74 -1.63 7.32
CA GLY A 69 -7.44 -2.27 6.05
C GLY A 69 -7.69 -1.38 4.85
N PRO A 70 -7.28 -1.81 3.64
CA PRO A 70 -7.49 -1.09 2.40
C PRO A 70 -8.96 -0.68 2.16
N PRO A 71 -9.25 0.30 1.29
CA PRO A 71 -10.62 0.57 0.85
C PRO A 71 -11.27 -0.69 0.26
N GLY A 72 -12.61 -0.73 0.24
CA GLY A 72 -13.33 -1.86 -0.37
C GLY A 72 -13.35 -3.19 0.40
N THR A 73 -12.53 -3.36 1.43
CA THR A 73 -12.40 -4.63 2.20
C THR A 73 -13.56 -4.95 3.14
N GLY A 74 -14.53 -4.04 3.30
CA GLY A 74 -15.73 -4.28 4.09
C GLY A 74 -15.74 -3.74 5.53
N LYS A 75 -14.89 -2.76 5.88
CA LYS A 75 -14.87 -2.11 7.22
C LYS A 75 -16.24 -1.58 7.65
N THR A 76 -16.83 -0.68 6.87
CA THR A 76 -18.17 -0.12 7.12
C THR A 76 -19.25 -1.20 7.10
N THR A 77 -19.10 -2.21 6.24
CA THR A 77 -20.01 -3.36 6.16
C THR A 77 -20.00 -4.18 7.44
N LEU A 78 -18.82 -4.49 7.99
CA LEU A 78 -18.70 -5.22 9.25
C LEU A 78 -19.34 -4.44 10.41
N ALA A 79 -19.10 -3.12 10.47
CA ALA A 79 -19.75 -2.27 11.47
C ALA A 79 -21.28 -2.28 11.34
N TYR A 80 -21.78 -2.23 10.10
CA TYR A 80 -23.21 -2.30 9.81
C TYR A 80 -23.82 -3.65 10.21
N VAL A 81 -23.18 -4.78 9.91
CA VAL A 81 -23.65 -6.10 10.34
C VAL A 81 -23.71 -6.18 11.87
N VAL A 82 -22.70 -5.65 12.57
CA VAL A 82 -22.70 -5.59 14.03
C VAL A 82 -23.84 -4.73 14.58
N SER A 83 -24.17 -3.63 13.90
CA SER A 83 -25.31 -2.78 14.27
C SER A 83 -26.64 -3.52 14.20
N LYS A 84 -26.83 -4.37 13.20
CA LYS A 84 -28.10 -5.08 12.95
C LYS A 84 -28.25 -6.35 13.76
N ALA A 85 -27.14 -6.99 14.12
CA ALA A 85 -27.17 -8.27 14.83
C ALA A 85 -27.45 -8.12 16.33
N THR A 86 -27.30 -6.92 16.89
CA THR A 86 -27.49 -6.68 18.33
C THR A 86 -28.71 -5.79 18.59
N ASN A 87 -29.45 -6.03 19.68
CA ASN A 87 -30.54 -5.14 20.13
C ASN A 87 -30.00 -3.87 20.83
N LYS A 88 -28.86 -3.35 20.38
CA LYS A 88 -28.15 -2.22 20.97
C LYS A 88 -28.48 -0.95 20.21
N ARG A 89 -28.35 0.20 20.88
CA ARG A 89 -28.45 1.50 20.22
C ARG A 89 -27.22 1.68 19.33
N PHE A 90 -27.40 1.80 18.02
CA PHE A 90 -26.31 2.11 17.10
C PHE A 90 -26.26 3.62 16.83
N VAL A 91 -25.07 4.19 16.90
CA VAL A 91 -24.82 5.59 16.52
C VAL A 91 -23.62 5.62 15.61
N GLU A 92 -23.80 6.17 14.41
CA GLU A 92 -22.74 6.38 13.43
C GLU A 92 -22.29 7.84 13.44
N LEU A 93 -20.98 8.05 13.48
CA LEU A 93 -20.35 9.35 13.33
C LEU A 93 -19.27 9.25 12.25
N SER A 94 -19.25 10.21 11.33
CA SER A 94 -18.14 10.36 10.38
C SER A 94 -17.05 11.23 10.98
N ALA A 95 -15.80 10.74 10.99
CA ALA A 95 -14.69 11.52 11.51
C ALA A 95 -14.35 12.78 10.68
N ILE A 96 -14.94 12.89 9.48
CA ILE A 96 -14.74 14.03 8.56
C ILE A 96 -15.58 15.23 9.00
N THR A 97 -16.78 14.99 9.54
CA THR A 97 -17.77 16.04 9.82
C THR A 97 -18.02 16.23 11.31
N ALA A 98 -17.74 15.23 12.15
CA ALA A 98 -18.01 15.31 13.58
C ALA A 98 -16.94 16.11 14.36
N GLY A 99 -17.37 17.13 15.10
CA GLY A 99 -16.52 17.85 16.05
C GLY A 99 -16.55 17.24 17.46
N VAL A 100 -15.83 17.87 18.40
CA VAL A 100 -15.78 17.43 19.81
C VAL A 100 -17.15 17.52 20.50
N LYS A 101 -17.99 18.49 20.10
CA LYS A 101 -19.33 18.69 20.67
C LYS A 101 -20.25 17.53 20.33
N GLU A 102 -20.23 17.08 19.07
CA GLU A 102 -21.01 15.97 18.56
C GLU A 102 -20.61 14.66 19.25
N VAL A 103 -19.29 14.42 19.38
CA VAL A 103 -18.76 13.25 20.11
C VAL A 103 -19.26 13.24 21.56
N ARG A 104 -19.16 14.37 22.28
CA ARG A 104 -19.65 14.47 23.66
C ARG A 104 -21.16 14.25 23.77
N ALA A 105 -21.95 14.79 22.84
CA ALA A 105 -23.40 14.61 22.83
C ALA A 105 -23.79 13.13 22.67
N VAL A 106 -23.08 12.38 21.82
CA VAL A 106 -23.28 10.94 21.68
C VAL A 106 -22.93 10.19 22.96
N ILE A 107 -21.81 10.54 23.59
CA ILE A 107 -21.37 9.93 24.86
C ILE A 107 -22.38 10.19 25.98
N ASP A 108 -22.88 11.42 26.12
CA ASP A 108 -23.89 11.78 27.12
C ASP A 108 -25.24 11.11 26.85
N GLY A 109 -25.58 10.91 25.58
CA GLY A 109 -26.73 10.11 25.15
C GLY A 109 -26.60 8.64 25.58
N ALA A 110 -25.44 8.04 25.32
CA ALA A 110 -25.14 6.64 25.66
C ALA A 110 -25.16 6.42 27.18
N ARG A 111 -24.60 7.33 27.96
CA ARG A 111 -24.61 7.27 29.44
C ARG A 111 -26.03 7.29 30.01
N ARG A 112 -26.92 8.13 29.46
CA ARG A 112 -28.33 8.19 29.88
C ARG A 112 -29.10 6.91 29.51
N ALA A 113 -28.86 6.38 28.31
CA ALA A 113 -29.50 5.15 27.85
C ALA A 113 -29.08 3.92 28.69
N SER A 114 -27.79 3.82 29.02
CA SER A 114 -27.24 2.74 29.83
C SER A 114 -27.74 2.79 31.29
N GLY A 115 -27.73 3.98 31.92
CA GLY A 115 -28.12 4.13 33.32
C GLY A 115 -29.64 4.10 33.58
N GLY A 116 -30.46 4.51 32.60
CA GLY A 116 -31.92 4.58 32.75
C GLY A 116 -32.70 3.40 32.18
N TYR A 117 -32.21 2.79 31.10
CA TYR A 117 -32.93 1.77 30.32
C TYR A 117 -32.15 0.46 30.12
N GLY A 118 -30.92 0.36 30.64
CA GLY A 118 -30.06 -0.81 30.44
C GLY A 118 -29.68 -1.05 28.97
N GLN A 119 -29.86 -0.05 28.10
CA GLN A 119 -29.61 -0.20 26.67
C GLN A 119 -28.15 0.16 26.35
N GLU A 120 -27.38 -0.84 25.93
CA GLU A 120 -26.00 -0.66 25.49
C GLU A 120 -25.93 0.12 24.16
N THR A 121 -24.86 0.89 23.96
CA THR A 121 -24.65 1.69 22.75
C THR A 121 -23.40 1.21 22.00
N VAL A 122 -23.53 1.00 20.68
CA VAL A 122 -22.42 0.79 19.75
C VAL A 122 -22.17 2.09 19.01
N LEU A 123 -20.97 2.65 19.17
CA LEU A 123 -20.54 3.85 18.45
C LEU A 123 -19.66 3.44 17.29
N PHE A 124 -20.12 3.67 16.06
CA PHE A 124 -19.29 3.51 14.86
C PHE A 124 -18.63 4.83 14.48
N LEU A 125 -17.32 4.80 14.29
CA LEU A 125 -16.52 5.92 13.80
C LEU A 125 -15.79 5.53 12.52
N ASP A 126 -16.25 6.05 11.38
CA ASP A 126 -15.52 5.84 10.12
C ASP A 126 -14.38 6.85 9.97
N GLU A 127 -13.29 6.43 9.33
CA GLU A 127 -12.10 7.24 9.05
C GLU A 127 -11.47 7.90 10.30
N ILE A 128 -11.34 7.17 11.41
CA ILE A 128 -10.87 7.72 12.71
C ILE A 128 -9.52 8.47 12.64
N HIS A 129 -8.68 8.18 11.65
CA HIS A 129 -7.44 8.92 11.40
C HIS A 129 -7.65 10.40 11.07
N ARG A 130 -8.86 10.80 10.67
CA ARG A 130 -9.24 12.20 10.41
C ARG A 130 -9.54 12.98 11.70
N PHE A 131 -9.81 12.29 12.81
CA PHE A 131 -9.95 12.96 14.10
C PHE A 131 -8.61 13.49 14.62
N SER A 132 -8.63 14.75 15.04
CA SER A 132 -7.55 15.33 15.85
C SER A 132 -7.37 14.57 17.17
N LYS A 133 -6.19 14.70 17.78
CA LYS A 133 -5.91 14.11 19.10
C LYS A 133 -6.96 14.49 20.15
N ALA A 134 -7.41 15.75 20.17
CA ALA A 134 -8.43 16.22 21.12
C ALA A 134 -9.80 15.53 20.92
N GLN A 135 -10.20 15.26 19.67
CA GLN A 135 -11.42 14.48 19.37
C GLN A 135 -11.26 13.02 19.83
N GLN A 136 -10.10 12.42 19.61
CA GLN A 136 -9.81 11.06 20.07
C GLN A 136 -9.77 10.96 21.60
N ASP A 137 -9.12 11.90 22.29
CA ASP A 137 -9.07 11.96 23.75
C ASP A 137 -10.48 12.07 24.36
N SER A 138 -11.40 12.75 23.68
CA SER A 138 -12.78 12.88 24.14
C SER A 138 -13.55 11.56 24.17
N LEU A 139 -13.10 10.53 23.45
CA LEU A 139 -13.70 9.18 23.44
C LEU A 139 -13.24 8.33 24.63
N LEU A 140 -12.10 8.65 25.26
CA LEU A 140 -11.48 7.80 26.28
C LEU A 140 -12.41 7.50 27.45
N PRO A 141 -13.10 8.49 28.08
CA PRO A 141 -13.99 8.19 29.19
C PRO A 141 -15.12 7.23 28.80
N ALA A 142 -15.63 7.34 27.56
CA ALA A 142 -16.72 6.51 27.09
C ALA A 142 -16.29 5.06 26.85
N VAL A 143 -15.08 4.85 26.34
CA VAL A 143 -14.50 3.50 26.14
C VAL A 143 -14.11 2.87 27.47
N GLU A 144 -13.48 3.64 28.37
CA GLU A 144 -13.02 3.15 29.69
C GLU A 144 -14.16 2.73 30.59
N ASN A 145 -15.20 3.56 30.68
CA ASN A 145 -16.37 3.29 31.51
C ASN A 145 -17.41 2.40 30.80
N ARG A 146 -17.10 1.94 29.58
CA ARG A 146 -17.98 1.12 28.73
C ARG A 146 -19.37 1.74 28.50
N TRP A 147 -19.43 3.07 28.42
CA TRP A 147 -20.65 3.76 28.00
C TRP A 147 -20.96 3.47 26.53
N VAL A 148 -19.92 3.24 25.73
CA VAL A 148 -20.03 2.81 24.33
C VAL A 148 -19.12 1.61 24.08
N THR A 149 -19.56 0.70 23.22
CA THR A 149 -18.68 -0.22 22.50
C THR A 149 -18.24 0.49 21.23
N LEU A 150 -16.98 0.90 21.15
CA LEU A 150 -16.45 1.61 19.98
C LEU A 150 -16.12 0.63 18.86
N ILE A 151 -16.58 0.90 17.65
CA ILE A 151 -16.11 0.29 16.41
C ILE A 151 -15.55 1.43 15.56
N ALA A 152 -14.23 1.51 15.44
CA ALA A 152 -13.59 2.51 14.60
C ALA A 152 -13.04 1.87 13.32
N ALA A 153 -13.09 2.57 12.20
CA ALA A 153 -12.50 2.13 10.95
C ALA A 153 -11.43 3.12 10.46
N THR A 154 -10.35 2.60 9.86
CA THR A 154 -9.30 3.41 9.24
C THR A 154 -8.66 2.70 8.05
N THR A 155 -8.29 3.46 7.03
CA THR A 155 -7.43 3.05 5.92
C THR A 155 -5.95 3.29 6.24
N GLU A 156 -5.64 4.32 7.03
CA GLU A 156 -4.28 4.63 7.47
C GLU A 156 -3.82 3.73 8.62
N ASN A 157 -2.50 3.53 8.74
CA ASN A 157 -1.89 2.71 9.79
C ASN A 157 -2.25 3.26 11.20
N PRO A 158 -2.97 2.48 12.01
CA PRO A 158 -3.54 2.93 13.28
C PRO A 158 -2.50 3.28 14.33
N TYR A 159 -1.28 2.73 14.25
CA TYR A 159 -0.19 3.08 15.19
C TYR A 159 0.29 4.52 15.05
N PHE A 160 0.03 5.17 13.90
CA PHE A 160 0.36 6.57 13.66
C PHE A 160 -0.84 7.49 13.80
N SER A 161 -2.01 7.03 13.37
CA SER A 161 -3.21 7.86 13.27
C SER A 161 -4.13 7.80 14.48
N VAL A 162 -4.02 6.77 15.32
CA VAL A 162 -4.82 6.61 16.55
C VAL A 162 -3.95 6.76 17.78
N ILE A 163 -4.42 7.51 18.77
CA ILE A 163 -3.70 7.72 20.03
C ILE A 163 -3.51 6.40 20.80
N SER A 164 -2.33 6.23 21.41
CA SER A 164 -1.98 5.02 22.15
C SER A 164 -3.00 4.65 23.26
N PRO A 165 -3.62 5.59 24.00
CA PRO A 165 -4.64 5.24 24.98
C PRO A 165 -5.90 4.57 24.40
N LEU A 166 -6.34 4.95 23.19
CA LEU A 166 -7.47 4.28 22.53
C LEU A 166 -7.07 2.90 21.99
N LEU A 167 -5.88 2.80 21.40
CA LEU A 167 -5.35 1.52 20.91
C LEU A 167 -5.21 0.50 22.04
N SER A 168 -4.71 0.90 23.21
CA SER A 168 -4.52 -0.02 24.34
C SER A 168 -5.84 -0.52 24.94
N ARG A 169 -6.98 0.09 24.60
CA ARG A 169 -8.33 -0.24 25.09
C ARG A 169 -9.21 -0.86 24.00
N SER A 170 -8.64 -1.09 22.81
CA SER A 170 -9.36 -1.61 21.65
C SER A 170 -8.61 -2.82 21.06
N LEU A 171 -9.34 -3.74 20.46
CA LEU A 171 -8.76 -4.81 19.66
C LEU A 171 -8.53 -4.29 18.24
N LEU A 172 -7.29 -4.34 17.77
CA LEU A 172 -6.96 -4.05 16.39
C LEU A 172 -7.22 -5.29 15.53
N LEU A 173 -8.13 -5.18 14.56
CA LEU A 173 -8.43 -6.23 13.59
C LEU A 173 -8.05 -5.75 12.19
N THR A 174 -7.15 -6.49 11.55
CA THR A 174 -6.66 -6.16 10.21
C THR A 174 -7.47 -6.90 9.15
N LEU A 175 -8.09 -6.15 8.24
CA LEU A 175 -8.78 -6.67 7.08
C LEU A 175 -7.80 -6.85 5.92
N GLU A 176 -7.93 -7.96 5.22
CA GLU A 176 -7.10 -8.31 4.06
C GLU A 176 -7.80 -7.85 2.76
N PRO A 177 -7.06 -7.53 1.69
CA PRO A 177 -7.64 -7.37 0.35
C PRO A 177 -8.46 -8.60 -0.04
N LEU A 178 -9.57 -8.40 -0.77
CA LEU A 178 -10.38 -9.52 -1.24
C LEU A 178 -9.66 -10.25 -2.37
N THR A 179 -9.74 -11.57 -2.37
CA THR A 179 -9.23 -12.38 -3.48
C THR A 179 -10.18 -12.32 -4.68
N ASP A 180 -9.70 -12.68 -5.88
CA ASP A 180 -10.56 -12.77 -7.07
C ASP A 180 -11.73 -13.74 -6.86
N ASP A 181 -11.52 -14.83 -6.11
CA ASP A 181 -12.57 -15.79 -5.78
C ASP A 181 -13.63 -15.20 -4.84
N ASP A 182 -13.23 -14.36 -3.87
CA ASP A 182 -14.16 -13.65 -3.00
C ASP A 182 -15.04 -12.68 -3.78
N VAL A 183 -14.43 -11.88 -4.66
CA VAL A 183 -15.13 -10.90 -5.48
C VAL A 183 -16.02 -11.61 -6.50
N ARG A 184 -15.55 -12.71 -7.11
CA ARG A 184 -16.35 -13.56 -8.02
C ARG A 184 -17.59 -14.10 -7.31
N GLY A 185 -17.42 -14.63 -6.11
CA GLY A 185 -18.54 -15.11 -5.28
C GLY A 185 -19.55 -14.00 -4.96
N LEU A 186 -19.07 -12.77 -4.71
CA LEU A 186 -19.90 -11.60 -4.48
C LEU A 186 -20.66 -11.15 -5.74
N LEU A 187 -20.00 -11.11 -6.90
CA LEU A 187 -20.62 -10.72 -8.17
C LEU A 187 -21.73 -11.69 -8.57
N ARG A 188 -21.47 -13.00 -8.49
CA ARG A 188 -22.48 -14.04 -8.77
C ARG A 188 -23.67 -13.95 -7.83
N ARG A 189 -23.42 -13.65 -6.56
CA ARG A 189 -24.49 -13.38 -5.59
C ARG A 189 -25.29 -12.13 -5.98
N ALA A 190 -24.62 -11.04 -6.36
CA ALA A 190 -25.29 -9.81 -6.76
C ALA A 190 -26.12 -9.97 -8.05
N LEU A 191 -25.71 -10.83 -8.97
CA LEU A 191 -26.49 -11.16 -10.16
C LEU A 191 -27.79 -11.89 -9.79
N ALA A 192 -27.72 -12.90 -8.92
CA ALA A 192 -28.85 -13.78 -8.61
C ALA A 192 -29.78 -13.30 -7.49
N ASP A 193 -29.27 -12.58 -6.49
CA ASP A 193 -30.03 -12.20 -5.28
C ASP A 193 -31.15 -11.21 -5.61
N GLU A 194 -32.28 -11.33 -4.91
CA GLU A 194 -33.43 -10.43 -5.08
C GLU A 194 -33.12 -8.97 -4.75
N ARG A 195 -32.15 -8.71 -3.88
CA ARG A 195 -31.67 -7.36 -3.57
C ARG A 195 -30.80 -6.79 -4.69
N GLY A 196 -30.18 -7.69 -5.45
CA GLY A 196 -29.21 -7.37 -6.49
C GLY A 196 -29.88 -7.10 -7.83
N LEU A 197 -29.54 -7.91 -8.83
CA LEU A 197 -30.03 -7.78 -10.20
C LEU A 197 -31.12 -8.79 -10.55
N LYS A 198 -31.54 -9.70 -9.64
CA LYS A 198 -32.66 -10.64 -9.86
C LYS A 198 -32.53 -11.47 -11.15
N SER A 199 -31.31 -11.80 -11.56
CA SER A 199 -31.00 -12.46 -12.82
C SER A 199 -31.52 -11.72 -14.06
N ALA A 200 -31.66 -10.39 -13.99
CA ALA A 200 -32.11 -9.57 -15.12
C ALA A 200 -31.07 -9.48 -16.25
N VAL A 201 -29.80 -9.72 -15.93
CA VAL A 201 -28.69 -9.77 -16.89
C VAL A 201 -27.75 -10.93 -16.55
N ALA A 202 -27.14 -11.53 -17.57
CA ALA A 202 -26.06 -12.49 -17.46
C ALA A 202 -24.69 -11.78 -17.49
N LEU A 203 -23.69 -12.38 -16.85
CA LEU A 203 -22.30 -11.94 -16.89
C LEU A 203 -21.43 -13.09 -17.44
N PRO A 204 -21.01 -13.02 -18.72
CA PRO A 204 -20.11 -13.99 -19.33
C PRO A 204 -18.79 -14.11 -18.58
N GLU A 205 -18.15 -15.28 -18.65
CA GLU A 205 -16.93 -15.59 -17.89
C GLU A 205 -15.76 -14.66 -18.25
N ASP A 206 -15.59 -14.33 -19.52
CA ASP A 206 -14.55 -13.39 -20.00
C ASP A 206 -14.76 -11.96 -19.49
N THR A 207 -16.03 -11.54 -19.38
CA THR A 207 -16.44 -10.24 -18.87
C THR A 207 -16.37 -10.20 -17.33
N GLU A 208 -16.71 -11.29 -16.65
CA GLU A 208 -16.51 -11.49 -15.21
C GLU A 208 -15.02 -11.37 -14.87
N ASP A 209 -14.15 -12.07 -15.59
CA ASP A 209 -12.70 -12.00 -15.38
C ASP A 209 -12.13 -10.61 -15.65
N HIS A 210 -12.67 -9.89 -16.63
CA HIS A 210 -12.29 -8.49 -16.87
C HIS A 210 -12.73 -7.57 -15.72
N LEU A 211 -13.95 -7.73 -15.22
CA LEU A 211 -14.47 -6.98 -14.08
C LEU A 211 -13.66 -7.25 -12.80
N LEU A 212 -13.22 -8.49 -12.57
CA LEU A 212 -12.35 -8.86 -11.44
C LEU A 212 -11.01 -8.12 -11.51
N ARG A 213 -10.37 -8.08 -12.68
CA ARG A 213 -9.13 -7.34 -12.90
C ARG A 213 -9.28 -5.85 -12.61
N ILE A 214 -10.38 -5.24 -13.03
CA ILE A 214 -10.68 -3.82 -12.75
C ILE A 214 -10.93 -3.58 -11.27
N ALA A 215 -11.62 -4.50 -10.60
CA ALA A 215 -11.97 -4.37 -9.19
C ALA A 215 -10.75 -4.42 -8.27
N GLY A 216 -9.72 -5.20 -8.60
CA GLY A 216 -8.45 -5.24 -7.86
C GLY A 216 -8.62 -5.59 -6.37
N GLY A 217 -9.58 -6.46 -6.04
CA GLY A 217 -9.90 -6.83 -4.66
C GLY A 217 -10.79 -5.84 -3.90
N ASP A 218 -11.36 -4.82 -4.55
CA ASP A 218 -12.34 -3.90 -3.98
C ASP A 218 -13.78 -4.31 -4.34
N ALA A 219 -14.54 -4.81 -3.34
CA ALA A 219 -15.94 -5.21 -3.51
C ALA A 219 -16.88 -4.07 -3.91
N ARG A 220 -16.64 -2.86 -3.40
CA ARG A 220 -17.47 -1.69 -3.69
C ARG A 220 -17.26 -1.25 -5.13
N ARG A 221 -16.02 -1.27 -5.61
CA ARG A 221 -15.68 -0.99 -7.02
C ARG A 221 -16.29 -2.05 -7.94
N ALA A 222 -16.17 -3.33 -7.60
CA ALA A 222 -16.76 -4.43 -8.36
C ALA A 222 -18.30 -4.27 -8.52
N LEU A 223 -19.01 -4.04 -7.41
CA LEU A 223 -20.47 -3.88 -7.44
C LEU A 223 -20.92 -2.61 -8.16
N THR A 224 -20.15 -1.52 -8.07
CA THR A 224 -20.46 -0.27 -8.78
C THR A 224 -20.30 -0.44 -10.29
N ALA A 225 -19.21 -1.07 -10.73
CA ALA A 225 -18.99 -1.37 -12.14
C ALA A 225 -20.04 -2.36 -12.68
N LEU A 226 -20.40 -3.39 -11.91
CA LEU A 226 -21.49 -4.31 -12.26
C LEU A 226 -22.82 -3.58 -12.43
N GLU A 227 -23.18 -2.67 -11.51
CA GLU A 227 -24.42 -1.89 -11.59
C GLU A 227 -24.45 -0.99 -12.83
N ALA A 228 -23.34 -0.31 -13.13
CA ALA A 228 -23.24 0.55 -14.31
C ALA A 228 -23.35 -0.25 -15.61
N ALA A 229 -22.65 -1.39 -15.69
CA ALA A 229 -22.66 -2.25 -16.86
C ALA A 229 -24.04 -2.92 -17.06
N ALA A 230 -24.68 -3.37 -15.99
CA ALA A 230 -26.04 -3.90 -16.02
C ALA A 230 -27.06 -2.85 -16.48
N GLY A 231 -26.96 -1.62 -15.97
CA GLY A 231 -27.82 -0.52 -16.40
C GLY A 231 -27.68 -0.23 -17.90
N ALA A 232 -26.46 -0.18 -18.41
CA ALA A 232 -26.21 0.07 -19.83
C ALA A 232 -26.68 -1.09 -20.74
N ALA A 233 -26.51 -2.34 -20.31
CA ALA A 233 -27.02 -3.50 -21.03
C ALA A 233 -28.56 -3.45 -21.13
N LEU A 234 -29.24 -3.19 -20.00
CA LEU A 234 -30.70 -3.08 -19.95
C LEU A 234 -31.23 -1.91 -20.79
N ASP A 235 -30.56 -0.77 -20.79
CA ASP A 235 -30.91 0.38 -21.64
C ASP A 235 -30.78 0.06 -23.14
N LYS A 236 -29.84 -0.83 -23.51
CA LYS A 236 -29.69 -1.36 -24.88
C LYS A 236 -30.69 -2.49 -25.19
N GLY A 237 -31.45 -2.97 -24.21
CA GLY A 237 -32.35 -4.12 -24.34
C GLY A 237 -31.62 -5.46 -24.39
N GLU A 238 -30.37 -5.51 -23.91
CA GLU A 238 -29.54 -6.71 -23.83
C GLU A 238 -29.78 -7.43 -22.49
N ASP A 239 -29.80 -8.77 -22.53
CA ASP A 239 -29.89 -9.65 -21.35
C ASP A 239 -28.51 -10.16 -20.90
N GLU A 240 -27.43 -9.66 -21.50
CA GLU A 240 -26.04 -10.05 -21.23
C GLU A 240 -25.14 -8.81 -21.18
N ILE A 241 -24.27 -8.74 -20.17
CA ILE A 241 -23.24 -7.70 -20.09
C ILE A 241 -22.06 -8.13 -20.95
N SER A 242 -21.95 -7.58 -22.16
CA SER A 242 -20.79 -7.80 -23.02
C SER A 242 -19.54 -7.09 -22.49
N LEU A 243 -18.36 -7.60 -22.84
CA LEU A 243 -17.07 -6.98 -22.51
C LEU A 243 -17.01 -5.51 -22.98
N THR A 244 -17.51 -5.22 -24.18
CA THR A 244 -17.58 -3.87 -24.72
C THR A 244 -18.47 -2.94 -23.88
N THR A 245 -19.64 -3.42 -23.44
CA THR A 245 -20.54 -2.64 -22.58
C THR A 245 -19.90 -2.40 -21.21
N LEU A 246 -19.15 -3.37 -20.67
CA LEU A 246 -18.38 -3.19 -19.45
C LEU A 246 -17.28 -2.13 -19.62
N GLU A 247 -16.49 -2.18 -20.69
CA GLU A 247 -15.42 -1.21 -20.95
C GLU A 247 -15.97 0.23 -21.11
N GLU A 248 -17.02 0.40 -21.91
CA GLU A 248 -17.70 1.70 -22.13
C GLU A 248 -18.23 2.33 -20.83
N THR A 249 -18.68 1.48 -19.89
CA THR A 249 -19.29 1.92 -18.63
C THR A 249 -18.29 2.11 -17.52
N VAL A 250 -17.23 1.30 -17.46
CA VAL A 250 -16.16 1.45 -16.47
C VAL A 250 -15.42 2.77 -16.66
N ASP A 251 -15.19 3.23 -17.89
CA ASP A 251 -14.61 4.55 -18.13
C ASP A 251 -15.50 5.68 -17.58
N ARG A 252 -16.82 5.54 -17.65
CA ARG A 252 -17.79 6.52 -17.11
C ARG A 252 -18.00 6.39 -15.59
N ALA A 253 -17.97 5.18 -15.06
CA ALA A 253 -18.16 4.86 -13.64
C ALA A 253 -16.89 5.13 -12.82
N ALA A 254 -15.70 4.88 -13.39
CA ALA A 254 -14.42 5.30 -12.83
C ALA A 254 -14.39 6.83 -12.69
N VAL A 255 -14.83 7.59 -13.70
CA VAL A 255 -14.92 9.06 -13.59
C VAL A 255 -15.92 9.52 -12.50
N LYS A 256 -16.97 8.74 -12.20
CA LYS A 256 -17.98 9.08 -11.17
C LYS A 256 -17.64 8.59 -9.76
N TYR A 257 -16.83 7.53 -9.61
CA TYR A 257 -16.56 6.85 -8.34
C TYR A 257 -15.09 6.89 -7.91
N ASP A 258 -14.14 7.11 -8.83
CA ASP A 258 -12.69 7.24 -8.57
C ASP A 258 -12.31 8.66 -8.11
N ARG A 259 -13.07 9.16 -7.12
CA ARG A 259 -12.72 10.38 -6.38
C ARG A 259 -11.65 10.13 -5.30
N ASP A 260 -11.18 8.88 -5.10
CA ASP A 260 -10.49 8.47 -3.86
C ASP A 260 -9.40 7.36 -3.97
N GLY A 261 -8.99 6.86 -5.15
CA GLY A 261 -8.28 5.57 -5.20
C GLY A 261 -6.84 5.53 -5.67
N ASP A 262 -6.63 5.41 -6.99
CA ASP A 262 -5.30 5.06 -7.54
C ASP A 262 -4.93 5.83 -8.83
N GLN A 263 -5.87 6.28 -9.67
CA GLN A 263 -5.51 7.21 -10.77
C GLN A 263 -5.16 8.61 -10.24
N HIS A 264 -5.67 8.98 -9.06
CA HIS A 264 -5.44 10.29 -8.49
C HIS A 264 -3.95 10.59 -8.24
N TYR A 265 -3.14 9.61 -7.81
CA TYR A 265 -1.70 9.80 -7.61
C TYR A 265 -0.93 9.86 -8.93
N ASP A 266 -1.33 9.11 -9.94
CA ASP A 266 -0.68 9.13 -11.26
C ASP A 266 -0.94 10.46 -11.96
N VAL A 267 -2.18 10.96 -11.93
CA VAL A 267 -2.55 12.27 -12.49
C VAL A 267 -1.92 13.40 -11.66
N ALA A 268 -1.93 13.33 -10.32
CA ALA A 268 -1.24 14.31 -9.48
C ALA A 268 0.28 14.30 -9.70
N SER A 269 0.87 13.13 -9.92
CA SER A 269 2.28 13.00 -10.27
C SER A 269 2.56 13.57 -11.64
N ALA A 270 1.67 13.37 -12.61
CA ALA A 270 1.79 13.94 -13.94
C ALA A 270 1.68 15.48 -13.92
N LEU A 271 0.78 16.04 -13.10
CA LEU A 271 0.71 17.48 -12.82
C LEU A 271 2.06 18.01 -12.30
N ILE A 272 2.62 17.40 -11.25
CA ILE A 272 3.90 17.85 -10.67
C ILE A 272 5.08 17.66 -11.64
N LYS A 273 5.12 16.55 -12.39
CA LYS A 273 6.14 16.33 -13.43
C LYS A 273 6.07 17.38 -14.53
N SER A 274 4.86 17.79 -14.93
CA SER A 274 4.65 18.83 -15.93
C SER A 274 5.11 20.20 -15.42
N ILE A 275 4.78 20.55 -14.18
CA ILE A 275 5.30 21.74 -13.50
C ILE A 275 6.83 21.72 -13.47
N ARG A 276 7.44 20.62 -13.00
CA ARG A 276 8.90 20.42 -12.96
C ARG A 276 9.54 20.55 -14.33
N GLY A 277 8.88 20.04 -15.37
CA GLY A 277 9.30 20.15 -16.77
C GLY A 277 9.05 21.51 -17.39
N SER A 278 8.47 22.46 -16.66
CA SER A 278 8.07 23.79 -17.17
C SER A 278 7.10 23.73 -18.35
N ASP A 279 6.26 22.69 -18.40
CA ASP A 279 5.20 22.53 -19.40
C ASP A 279 3.86 22.99 -18.80
N VAL A 280 3.49 24.23 -19.13
CA VAL A 280 2.26 24.88 -18.63
C VAL A 280 1.02 24.17 -19.16
N ASP A 281 1.01 23.81 -20.44
CA ASP A 281 -0.16 23.22 -21.11
C ASP A 281 -0.44 21.82 -20.56
N ALA A 282 0.59 20.99 -20.42
CA ALA A 282 0.45 19.67 -19.80
C ALA A 282 0.05 19.78 -18.32
N ALA A 283 0.61 20.73 -17.57
CA ALA A 283 0.24 20.95 -16.18
C ALA A 283 -1.24 21.35 -16.05
N LEU A 284 -1.73 22.28 -16.88
CA LEU A 284 -3.15 22.66 -16.90
C LEU A 284 -4.06 21.52 -17.37
N HIS A 285 -3.62 20.70 -18.33
CA HIS A 285 -4.35 19.51 -18.76
C HIS A 285 -4.56 18.53 -17.60
N TYR A 286 -3.49 18.18 -16.86
CA TYR A 286 -3.63 17.28 -15.71
C TYR A 286 -4.40 17.93 -14.55
N LEU A 287 -4.25 19.23 -14.32
CA LEU A 287 -5.07 19.95 -13.35
C LEU A 287 -6.57 19.87 -13.70
N ALA A 288 -6.93 20.15 -14.96
CA ALA A 288 -8.31 20.06 -15.43
C ALA A 288 -8.87 18.65 -15.25
N ARG A 289 -8.09 17.62 -15.59
CA ARG A 289 -8.47 16.21 -15.35
C ARG A 289 -8.72 15.91 -13.87
N MET A 290 -7.90 16.44 -12.95
CA MET A 290 -8.13 16.29 -11.51
C MET A 290 -9.41 17.00 -11.05
N ILE A 291 -9.68 18.19 -11.57
CA ILE A 291 -10.90 18.96 -11.25
C ILE A 291 -12.14 18.24 -11.77
N GLU A 292 -12.12 17.76 -13.01
CA GLU A 292 -13.22 17.00 -13.63
C GLU A 292 -13.47 15.67 -12.92
N ALA A 293 -12.40 14.98 -12.51
CA ALA A 293 -12.47 13.80 -11.65
C ALA A 293 -12.95 14.13 -10.22
N GLY A 294 -13.10 15.41 -9.89
CA GLY A 294 -13.68 15.87 -8.64
C GLY A 294 -12.76 15.77 -7.44
N GLU A 295 -11.44 15.77 -7.65
CA GLU A 295 -10.41 15.74 -6.59
C GLU A 295 -10.66 16.80 -5.50
N ASP A 296 -10.31 16.51 -4.24
CA ASP A 296 -10.33 17.53 -3.20
C ASP A 296 -9.41 18.71 -3.60
N PRO A 297 -9.93 19.93 -3.76
CA PRO A 297 -9.10 21.07 -4.17
C PRO A 297 -7.98 21.37 -3.16
N ARG A 298 -8.16 20.98 -1.89
CA ARG A 298 -7.11 21.09 -0.86
C ARG A 298 -5.99 20.08 -1.10
N PHE A 299 -6.28 18.92 -1.68
CA PHE A 299 -5.23 17.97 -2.09
C PHE A 299 -4.37 18.56 -3.20
N ILE A 300 -4.98 19.11 -4.25
CA ILE A 300 -4.27 19.80 -5.34
C ILE A 300 -3.40 20.92 -4.77
N ALA A 301 -3.96 21.78 -3.91
CA ALA A 301 -3.23 22.87 -3.28
C ALA A 301 -2.02 22.39 -2.45
N ARG A 302 -2.16 21.30 -1.68
CA ARG A 302 -1.03 20.68 -0.96
C ARG A 302 0.08 20.21 -1.91
N ARG A 303 -0.27 19.62 -3.06
CA ARG A 303 0.71 19.18 -4.06
C ARG A 303 1.47 20.37 -4.66
N LEU A 304 0.79 21.48 -4.95
CA LEU A 304 1.41 22.72 -5.43
C LEU A 304 2.35 23.32 -4.39
N MET A 305 1.98 23.33 -3.10
CA MET A 305 2.86 23.79 -2.01
C MET A 305 4.16 22.98 -1.92
N ILE A 306 4.07 21.65 -2.03
CA ILE A 306 5.26 20.79 -2.04
C ILE A 306 6.13 21.08 -3.27
N SER A 307 5.54 21.15 -4.47
CA SER A 307 6.28 21.47 -5.70
C SER A 307 6.99 22.83 -5.63
N ALA A 308 6.38 23.83 -4.99
CA ALA A 308 7.01 25.13 -4.75
C ALA A 308 8.31 25.03 -3.94
N SER A 309 8.42 24.08 -3.01
CA SER A 309 9.64 23.86 -2.22
C SER A 309 10.61 22.87 -2.88
N GLU A 310 10.06 21.83 -3.53
CA GLU A 310 10.82 20.71 -4.09
C GLU A 310 11.44 21.04 -5.45
N ASP A 311 10.68 21.69 -6.33
CA ASP A 311 11.02 21.89 -7.74
C ASP A 311 11.45 23.33 -8.06
N ILE A 312 11.01 24.31 -7.26
CA ILE A 312 11.35 25.74 -7.42
C ILE A 312 12.34 26.18 -6.33
N GLY A 313 12.00 25.92 -5.06
CA GLY A 313 12.88 26.17 -3.92
C GLY A 313 13.37 27.62 -3.84
N LEU A 314 14.68 27.80 -3.67
CA LEU A 314 15.29 29.13 -3.56
C LEU A 314 15.51 29.83 -4.91
N ALA A 315 15.20 29.20 -6.05
CA ALA A 315 15.28 29.89 -7.34
C ALA A 315 14.19 30.96 -7.48
N ASP A 316 13.03 30.76 -6.85
CA ASP A 316 12.03 31.80 -6.60
C ASP A 316 11.42 31.64 -5.20
N PRO A 317 11.92 32.39 -4.20
CA PRO A 317 11.41 32.33 -2.83
C PRO A 317 9.94 32.75 -2.67
N ASN A 318 9.33 33.37 -3.68
CA ASN A 318 7.92 33.77 -3.65
C ASN A 318 6.96 32.63 -4.03
N ALA A 319 7.45 31.54 -4.63
CA ALA A 319 6.63 30.43 -5.09
C ALA A 319 5.88 29.73 -3.94
N LEU A 320 6.54 29.48 -2.80
CA LEU A 320 5.89 28.85 -1.64
C LEU A 320 4.85 29.78 -1.00
N PRO A 321 5.13 31.05 -0.69
CA PRO A 321 4.11 32.01 -0.26
C PRO A 321 2.91 32.10 -1.19
N LEU A 322 3.12 32.11 -2.51
CA LEU A 322 2.03 32.10 -3.50
C LEU A 322 1.18 30.83 -3.38
N ALA A 323 1.81 29.65 -3.31
CA ALA A 323 1.10 28.39 -3.15
C ALA A 323 0.34 28.28 -1.82
N VAL A 324 0.88 28.85 -0.73
CA VAL A 324 0.20 28.94 0.57
C VAL A 324 -1.02 29.85 0.49
N ALA A 325 -0.89 31.03 -0.13
CA ALA A 325 -2.01 31.95 -0.32
C ALA A 325 -3.11 31.32 -1.18
N ALA A 326 -2.71 30.58 -2.23
CA ALA A 326 -3.63 29.81 -3.06
C ALA A 326 -4.35 28.72 -2.26
N ALA A 327 -3.65 27.96 -1.42
CA ALA A 327 -4.25 26.94 -0.56
C ALA A 327 -5.26 27.52 0.44
N GLN A 328 -4.96 28.69 1.01
CA GLN A 328 -5.88 29.41 1.89
C GLN A 328 -7.13 29.88 1.13
N ALA A 329 -6.94 30.51 -0.04
CA ALA A 329 -8.05 30.95 -0.88
C ALA A 329 -8.94 29.77 -1.32
N VAL A 330 -8.34 28.65 -1.72
CA VAL A 330 -9.05 27.40 -2.03
C VAL A 330 -9.89 26.91 -0.85
N ALA A 331 -9.35 26.93 0.37
CA ALA A 331 -10.07 26.51 1.57
C ALA A 331 -11.25 27.44 1.92
N MET A 332 -11.21 28.71 1.52
CA MET A 332 -12.26 29.69 1.78
C MET A 332 -13.34 29.73 0.67
N ILE A 333 -12.96 29.49 -0.59
CA ILE A 333 -13.83 29.69 -1.76
C ILE A 333 -14.52 28.38 -2.18
N GLY A 334 -13.79 27.24 -2.19
CA GLY A 334 -14.31 25.98 -2.71
C GLY A 334 -14.53 25.96 -4.24
N PHE A 335 -14.97 24.82 -4.79
CA PHE A 335 -15.28 24.70 -6.22
C PHE A 335 -16.70 25.19 -6.55
N PRO A 336 -16.94 25.68 -7.79
CA PRO A 336 -16.02 25.71 -8.95
C PRO A 336 -14.99 26.84 -8.97
N GLU A 337 -15.18 27.94 -8.24
CA GLU A 337 -14.36 29.16 -8.36
C GLU A 337 -12.89 28.95 -7.94
N ALA A 338 -12.61 28.02 -7.01
CA ALA A 338 -11.26 27.63 -6.63
C ALA A 338 -10.40 27.11 -7.81
N ALA A 339 -11.03 26.65 -8.91
CA ALA A 339 -10.31 26.21 -10.10
C ALA A 339 -9.43 27.33 -10.69
N LEU A 340 -9.88 28.58 -10.62
CA LEU A 340 -9.11 29.73 -11.11
C LEU A 340 -7.86 29.97 -10.28
N THR A 341 -7.97 29.87 -8.96
CA THR A 341 -6.84 30.01 -8.02
C THR A 341 -5.81 28.90 -8.22
N LEU A 342 -6.27 27.65 -8.39
CA LEU A 342 -5.40 26.52 -8.65
C LEU A 342 -4.70 26.63 -10.01
N SER A 343 -5.42 27.07 -11.05
CA SER A 343 -4.86 27.32 -12.39
C SER A 343 -3.79 28.41 -12.37
N HIS A 344 -4.09 29.57 -11.78
CA HIS A 344 -3.15 30.67 -11.64
C HIS A 344 -1.85 30.22 -10.95
N THR A 345 -1.96 29.51 -9.84
CA THR A 345 -0.81 29.01 -9.10
C THR A 345 -0.02 27.99 -9.92
N THR A 346 -0.71 27.07 -10.60
CA THR A 346 -0.08 26.04 -11.44
C THR A 346 0.75 26.67 -12.56
N ILE A 347 0.20 27.68 -13.26
CA ILE A 347 0.91 28.42 -14.31
C ILE A 347 2.15 29.12 -13.73
N ALA A 348 2.00 29.81 -12.60
CA ALA A 348 3.11 30.52 -11.96
C ALA A 348 4.25 29.56 -11.57
N LEU A 349 3.92 28.41 -10.96
CA LEU A 349 4.92 27.41 -10.58
C LEU A 349 5.57 26.74 -11.80
N ALA A 350 4.83 26.49 -12.88
CA ALA A 350 5.37 25.93 -14.11
C ALA A 350 6.37 26.90 -14.79
N LEU A 351 6.08 28.21 -14.80
CA LEU A 351 6.95 29.24 -15.36
C LEU A 351 8.13 29.64 -14.47
N ALA A 352 8.06 29.40 -13.15
CA ALA A 352 9.11 29.75 -12.21
C ALA A 352 10.44 29.03 -12.52
N PRO A 353 11.60 29.67 -12.23
CA PRO A 353 12.89 29.02 -12.36
C PRO A 353 12.99 27.80 -11.43
N LYS A 354 13.54 26.68 -11.92
CA LYS A 354 13.57 25.41 -11.18
C LYS A 354 14.86 25.25 -10.38
N SER A 355 14.73 24.82 -9.14
CA SER A 355 15.84 24.39 -8.30
C SER A 355 15.37 23.43 -7.23
N ASN A 356 15.98 22.24 -7.20
CA ASN A 356 15.79 21.25 -6.16
C ASN A 356 16.84 21.36 -5.04
N ALA A 357 17.57 22.48 -4.95
CA ALA A 357 18.70 22.63 -4.04
C ALA A 357 18.32 22.34 -2.58
N ALA A 358 17.15 22.83 -2.13
CA ALA A 358 16.65 22.58 -0.77
C ALA A 358 16.46 21.07 -0.50
N THR A 359 15.79 20.37 -1.43
CA THR A 359 15.59 18.92 -1.38
C THR A 359 16.91 18.15 -1.38
N THR A 360 17.84 18.52 -2.27
CA THR A 360 19.16 17.86 -2.32
C THR A 360 20.01 18.15 -1.09
N ALA A 361 19.91 19.35 -0.51
CA ALA A 361 20.69 19.75 0.65
C ALA A 361 20.25 19.00 1.91
N ILE A 362 18.94 18.87 2.15
CA ILE A 362 18.45 18.08 3.30
C ILE A 362 18.76 16.59 3.11
N GLY A 363 18.68 16.07 1.88
CA GLY A 363 19.13 14.73 1.54
C GLY A 363 20.63 14.54 1.82
N ALA A 364 21.48 15.48 1.39
CA ALA A 364 22.92 15.43 1.64
C ALA A 364 23.28 15.49 3.13
N ALA A 365 22.56 16.27 3.93
CA ALA A 365 22.74 16.33 5.37
C ALA A 365 22.50 14.96 6.03
N ALA A 366 21.54 14.18 5.54
CA ALA A 366 21.30 12.81 6.03
C ALA A 366 22.50 11.88 5.76
N TRP A 367 23.21 12.05 4.63
CA TRP A 367 24.43 11.28 4.32
C TRP A 367 25.60 11.68 5.22
N HIS A 368 25.74 12.97 5.54
CA HIS A 368 26.83 13.47 6.39
C HIS A 368 26.78 12.94 7.83
N LYS A 369 25.59 12.63 8.36
CA LYS A 369 25.44 11.94 9.66
C LYS A 369 26.22 10.62 9.72
N TRP A 370 26.40 9.98 8.58
CA TRP A 370 27.10 8.70 8.44
C TRP A 370 28.54 8.86 7.95
N GLY A 371 29.06 10.10 7.88
CA GLY A 371 30.39 10.39 7.33
C GLY A 371 30.49 10.20 5.81
N LEU A 372 29.36 10.12 5.11
CA LEU A 372 29.29 9.86 3.68
C LEU A 372 28.89 11.13 2.91
N LYS A 373 29.12 11.10 1.61
CA LYS A 373 28.56 12.07 0.65
C LYS A 373 27.52 11.35 -0.21
N PRO A 374 26.46 12.02 -0.72
CA PRO A 374 25.49 11.40 -1.60
C PRO A 374 26.11 10.76 -2.85
N LEU A 375 25.59 9.60 -3.23
CA LEU A 375 25.86 9.03 -4.54
C LEU A 375 25.31 9.95 -5.66
N PRO A 376 25.87 9.89 -6.88
CA PRO A 376 25.24 10.51 -8.04
C PRO A 376 23.79 10.06 -8.18
N ALA A 377 22.91 10.93 -8.69
CA ALA A 377 21.51 10.57 -8.90
C ALA A 377 21.39 9.33 -9.80
N ALA A 378 20.62 8.34 -9.35
CA ALA A 378 20.31 7.18 -10.17
C ALA A 378 19.41 7.61 -11.34
N PRO A 379 19.67 7.13 -12.57
CA PRO A 379 18.73 7.34 -13.66
C PRO A 379 17.43 6.58 -13.39
N ALA A 380 16.34 7.04 -13.99
CA ALA A 380 15.08 6.31 -13.95
C ALA A 380 15.27 4.87 -14.48
N PRO A 381 14.62 3.86 -13.89
CA PRO A 381 14.61 2.51 -14.43
C PRO A 381 14.24 2.51 -15.92
N PRO A 382 14.93 1.73 -16.76
CA PRO A 382 14.63 1.69 -18.18
C PRO A 382 13.22 1.11 -18.41
N ALA A 383 12.43 1.78 -19.26
CA ALA A 383 11.09 1.31 -19.62
C ALA A 383 11.16 -0.08 -20.29
N ASP A 384 12.14 -0.30 -21.16
CA ASP A 384 12.50 -1.62 -21.67
C ASP A 384 13.68 -2.19 -20.87
N LYS A 385 13.39 -3.12 -19.96
CA LYS A 385 14.40 -3.70 -19.07
C LYS A 385 15.36 -4.60 -19.87
N PRO A 386 16.67 -4.48 -19.65
CA PRO A 386 17.67 -5.18 -20.46
C PRO A 386 17.72 -6.70 -20.23
N VAL A 387 17.21 -7.19 -19.10
CA VAL A 387 17.14 -8.62 -18.81
C VAL A 387 15.68 -9.06 -18.80
N LYS A 388 15.32 -9.96 -19.71
CA LYS A 388 13.95 -10.51 -19.83
C LYS A 388 13.98 -11.98 -19.47
N LEU A 389 13.31 -12.33 -18.37
CA LEU A 389 13.23 -13.72 -17.92
C LEU A 389 12.09 -14.43 -18.63
N SER A 390 12.26 -15.74 -18.86
CA SER A 390 11.25 -16.60 -19.48
C SER A 390 10.61 -17.49 -18.43
N ALA A 391 9.32 -17.80 -18.60
CA ALA A 391 8.61 -18.77 -17.78
C ALA A 391 9.09 -20.21 -18.04
N HIS A 392 9.61 -20.46 -19.25
CA HIS A 392 10.06 -21.77 -19.72
C HIS A 392 11.48 -21.71 -20.28
N GLY A 393 12.17 -22.84 -20.29
CA GLY A 393 13.50 -22.99 -20.87
C GLY A 393 14.64 -22.90 -19.85
N THR A 394 15.84 -22.60 -20.33
CA THR A 394 17.06 -22.64 -19.50
C THR A 394 17.13 -21.45 -18.56
N VAL A 395 17.39 -21.70 -17.27
CA VAL A 395 17.64 -20.66 -16.28
C VAL A 395 18.96 -19.93 -16.60
N PRO A 396 18.91 -18.62 -16.92
CA PRO A 396 20.11 -17.83 -17.16
C PRO A 396 20.90 -17.59 -15.87
N VAL A 397 22.20 -17.35 -16.03
CA VAL A 397 23.10 -16.93 -14.95
C VAL A 397 23.49 -15.48 -15.22
N LEU A 398 23.05 -14.58 -14.35
CA LEU A 398 23.32 -13.15 -14.44
C LEU A 398 24.59 -12.84 -13.66
N THR A 399 25.68 -12.53 -14.36
CA THR A 399 26.95 -12.09 -13.75
C THR A 399 27.10 -10.57 -13.74
N ARG A 400 26.33 -9.88 -14.59
CA ARG A 400 26.24 -8.44 -14.73
C ARG A 400 24.91 -8.07 -15.37
N ILE A 401 24.45 -6.84 -15.13
CA ILE A 401 23.29 -6.27 -15.82
C ILE A 401 23.77 -5.55 -17.09
N PRO A 402 23.17 -5.78 -18.27
CA PRO A 402 23.54 -5.05 -19.48
C PRO A 402 23.14 -3.57 -19.36
N THR A 403 24.12 -2.69 -19.16
CA THR A 403 23.94 -1.23 -19.18
C THR A 403 25.26 -0.53 -19.50
N SER A 404 25.18 0.65 -20.11
CA SER A 404 26.31 1.58 -20.30
C SER A 404 26.35 2.69 -19.24
N GLN A 405 25.29 2.82 -18.44
CA GLN A 405 25.20 3.80 -17.37
C GLN A 405 26.13 3.42 -16.22
N LYS A 406 26.73 4.41 -15.53
CA LYS A 406 27.61 4.18 -14.37
C LYS A 406 26.82 3.75 -13.12
N ILE A 407 26.26 2.55 -13.19
CA ILE A 407 25.42 1.95 -12.16
C ILE A 407 26.00 0.60 -11.78
N VAL A 408 25.97 0.31 -10.48
CA VAL A 408 26.23 -1.00 -9.90
C VAL A 408 25.03 -1.48 -9.11
N PHE A 409 24.97 -2.79 -8.85
CA PHE A 409 23.84 -3.44 -8.20
C PHE A 409 24.31 -4.07 -6.89
N ILE A 410 23.88 -3.51 -5.77
CA ILE A 410 24.28 -4.01 -4.45
C ILE A 410 23.35 -5.16 -4.06
N THR A 411 23.95 -6.27 -3.67
CA THR A 411 23.25 -7.46 -3.21
C THR A 411 23.74 -7.88 -1.83
N LEU A 412 22.82 -8.27 -0.95
CA LEU A 412 23.11 -8.64 0.44
C LEU A 412 22.65 -10.06 0.75
N ASP A 413 23.58 -10.93 1.15
CA ASP A 413 23.31 -12.37 1.32
C ASP A 413 23.18 -12.80 2.78
N ASP A 414 22.59 -13.99 2.93
CA ASP A 414 22.39 -14.79 4.14
C ASP A 414 21.32 -14.26 5.08
N GLY A 415 21.56 -13.09 5.65
CA GLY A 415 20.72 -12.50 6.70
C GLY A 415 21.16 -12.84 8.13
N GLN A 416 22.43 -13.16 8.41
CA GLN A 416 22.86 -13.54 9.77
C GLN A 416 22.75 -12.37 10.75
N GLU A 417 23.22 -11.18 10.36
CA GLU A 417 23.22 -9.99 11.22
C GLU A 417 21.93 -9.17 11.14
N LYS A 418 21.46 -8.71 12.31
CA LYS A 418 20.25 -7.89 12.47
C LYS A 418 20.60 -6.55 13.16
N ASP A 419 21.51 -5.80 12.56
CA ASP A 419 22.03 -4.52 13.08
C ASP A 419 20.95 -3.40 13.01
N PRO A 420 20.37 -2.92 14.12
CA PRO A 420 19.34 -1.89 14.08
C PRO A 420 19.83 -0.54 13.53
N GLU A 421 21.14 -0.24 13.66
CA GLU A 421 21.71 0.98 13.07
C GLU A 421 21.76 0.89 11.55
N PHE A 422 21.86 -0.32 10.98
CA PHE A 422 21.82 -0.52 9.54
C PHE A 422 20.44 -0.14 8.99
N ILE A 423 19.35 -0.48 9.68
CA ILE A 423 17.99 -0.05 9.30
C ILE A 423 17.88 1.49 9.31
N ARG A 424 18.46 2.14 10.33
CA ARG A 424 18.47 3.61 10.44
C ARG A 424 19.25 4.24 9.28
N MET A 425 20.42 3.69 8.95
CA MET A 425 21.22 4.12 7.80
C MET A 425 20.43 3.96 6.51
N MET A 426 19.84 2.79 6.26
CA MET A 426 19.08 2.54 5.03
C MET A 426 17.88 3.49 4.88
N ARG A 427 17.23 3.86 5.98
CA ARG A 427 16.15 4.86 6.00
C ARG A 427 16.63 6.27 5.68
N ASP A 428 17.78 6.67 6.24
CA ASP A 428 18.37 7.99 6.03
C ASP A 428 18.92 8.13 4.59
N LEU A 429 19.63 7.10 4.10
CA LEU A 429 20.34 7.14 2.82
C LEU A 429 19.47 6.74 1.63
N LYS A 430 18.42 5.93 1.85
CA LYS A 430 17.50 5.38 0.82
C LYS A 430 18.24 4.69 -0.34
N VAL A 431 19.32 3.98 -0.02
CA VAL A 431 20.10 3.24 -1.03
C VAL A 431 19.34 1.97 -1.44
N PRO A 432 19.10 1.74 -2.74
CA PRO A 432 18.42 0.55 -3.23
C PRO A 432 19.31 -0.70 -3.16
N VAL A 433 18.79 -1.83 -2.66
CA VAL A 433 19.48 -3.12 -2.57
C VAL A 433 18.55 -4.31 -2.90
N SER A 434 19.13 -5.44 -3.31
CA SER A 434 18.43 -6.72 -3.44
C SER A 434 19.01 -7.73 -2.45
N MET A 435 18.19 -8.40 -1.64
CA MET A 435 18.64 -9.25 -0.53
C MET A 435 18.38 -10.71 -0.82
N PHE A 436 19.38 -11.60 -0.74
CA PHE A 436 19.22 -13.05 -0.90
C PHE A 436 19.31 -13.72 0.47
N LEU A 437 18.16 -14.03 1.06
CA LEU A 437 18.11 -14.51 2.45
C LEU A 437 18.05 -16.03 2.50
N MET A 438 18.74 -16.63 3.47
CA MET A 438 18.51 -18.03 3.83
C MET A 438 17.56 -18.12 5.02
N ASN A 439 16.64 -19.09 4.98
CA ASN A 439 15.72 -19.32 6.10
C ASN A 439 16.46 -19.53 7.44
N ASP A 440 17.55 -20.31 7.48
CA ASP A 440 18.22 -20.62 8.74
C ASP A 440 18.76 -19.39 9.49
N ALA A 441 19.20 -18.37 8.76
CA ALA A 441 19.57 -17.09 9.33
C ALA A 441 18.34 -16.22 9.63
N ALA A 442 17.44 -16.09 8.67
CA ALA A 442 16.32 -15.15 8.76
C ALA A 442 15.30 -15.55 9.84
N LYS A 443 15.08 -16.85 10.07
CA LYS A 443 14.08 -17.37 11.02
C LYS A 443 14.27 -16.95 12.47
N SER A 444 15.46 -16.49 12.85
CA SER A 444 15.70 -15.97 14.19
C SER A 444 14.96 -14.65 14.42
N ASP A 445 14.76 -13.85 13.37
CA ASP A 445 14.02 -12.59 13.38
C ASP A 445 13.66 -12.15 11.96
N TYR A 446 12.50 -12.60 11.47
CA TYR A 446 11.99 -12.15 10.16
C TYR A 446 11.59 -10.68 10.16
N ALA A 447 11.23 -10.12 11.33
CA ALA A 447 10.70 -8.77 11.44
C ALA A 447 11.78 -7.72 11.13
N TYR A 448 13.05 -8.02 11.40
CA TYR A 448 14.17 -7.16 11.05
C TYR A 448 14.22 -6.75 9.56
N PHE A 449 13.89 -7.67 8.64
CA PHE A 449 13.98 -7.42 7.20
C PHE A 449 12.75 -6.70 6.62
N LYS A 450 11.63 -6.65 7.35
CA LYS A 450 10.39 -6.00 6.86
C LYS A 450 10.58 -4.51 6.60
N PRO A 451 11.19 -3.71 7.50
CA PRO A 451 11.49 -2.31 7.19
C PRO A 451 12.37 -2.12 5.95
N LEU A 452 13.33 -3.04 5.68
CA LEU A 452 14.13 -2.99 4.46
C LEU A 452 13.27 -3.21 3.23
N GLN A 453 12.33 -4.17 3.29
CA GLN A 453 11.38 -4.44 2.21
C GLN A 453 10.42 -3.27 1.98
N GLU A 454 9.88 -2.66 3.03
CA GLU A 454 8.96 -1.51 2.96
C GLU A 454 9.60 -0.27 2.30
N MET A 455 10.94 -0.16 2.34
CA MET A 455 11.68 0.84 1.57
C MET A 455 11.81 0.51 0.08
N GLY A 456 11.13 -0.53 -0.39
CA GLY A 456 11.10 -1.02 -1.76
C GLY A 456 12.21 -2.02 -2.08
N ASN A 457 13.03 -2.45 -1.13
CA ASN A 457 14.05 -3.45 -1.42
C ASN A 457 13.41 -4.84 -1.58
N HIS A 458 14.00 -5.68 -2.42
CA HIS A 458 13.44 -7.00 -2.71
C HIS A 458 14.17 -8.10 -1.94
N ILE A 459 13.40 -9.11 -1.52
CA ILE A 459 13.90 -10.33 -0.89
C ILE A 459 13.86 -11.46 -1.93
N GLN A 460 14.98 -12.16 -2.06
CA GLN A 460 15.27 -13.16 -3.08
C GLN A 460 15.74 -14.47 -2.41
N ASN A 461 15.72 -15.56 -3.17
CA ASN A 461 15.93 -16.92 -2.66
C ASN A 461 17.41 -17.23 -2.54
N HIS A 462 17.84 -17.77 -1.40
CA HIS A 462 19.21 -18.22 -1.22
C HIS A 462 19.31 -19.72 -0.99
N THR A 463 18.54 -20.27 -0.06
CA THR A 463 18.38 -21.71 0.30
C THR A 463 17.84 -21.81 1.72
N LEU A 464 17.39 -22.98 2.14
CA LEU A 464 17.01 -23.20 3.53
C LEU A 464 18.22 -23.15 4.48
N HIS A 465 19.29 -23.89 4.15
CA HIS A 465 20.38 -24.20 5.09
C HIS A 465 21.79 -23.83 4.57
N HIS A 466 21.91 -23.08 3.47
CA HIS A 466 23.19 -22.65 2.87
C HIS A 466 24.19 -23.79 2.51
N PRO A 467 23.77 -24.87 1.81
CA PRO A 467 24.68 -25.94 1.39
C PRO A 467 25.43 -25.62 0.09
N VAL A 468 26.55 -26.32 -0.16
CA VAL A 468 27.25 -26.28 -1.46
C VAL A 468 26.43 -27.03 -2.52
N MET A 469 25.56 -26.32 -3.26
CA MET A 469 24.48 -26.91 -4.06
C MET A 469 24.93 -27.95 -5.08
N ASN A 470 26.05 -27.72 -5.78
CA ASN A 470 26.53 -28.63 -6.83
C ASN A 470 27.04 -29.99 -6.31
N THR A 471 27.17 -30.16 -4.98
CA THR A 471 27.51 -31.44 -4.33
C THR A 471 26.29 -32.28 -3.95
N LEU A 472 25.09 -31.68 -3.99
CA LEU A 472 23.86 -32.32 -3.59
C LEU A 472 23.13 -32.94 -4.80
N PRO A 473 22.42 -34.07 -4.62
CA PRO A 473 21.54 -34.59 -5.65
C PRO A 473 20.38 -33.62 -5.92
N LEU A 474 19.84 -33.62 -7.15
CA LEU A 474 18.73 -32.76 -7.58
C LEU A 474 17.56 -32.70 -6.59
N SER A 475 17.17 -33.84 -6.00
CA SER A 475 16.07 -33.90 -5.04
C SER A 475 16.31 -33.05 -3.79
N ARG A 476 17.55 -33.05 -3.29
CA ARG A 476 17.96 -32.22 -2.15
C ARG A 476 18.08 -30.75 -2.56
N GLN A 477 18.63 -30.46 -3.75
CA GLN A 477 18.66 -29.09 -4.26
C GLN A 477 17.25 -28.48 -4.39
N LYS A 478 16.27 -29.27 -4.87
CA LYS A 478 14.86 -28.85 -4.90
C LYS A 478 14.31 -28.57 -3.51
N GLN A 479 14.61 -29.41 -2.52
CA GLN A 479 14.15 -29.17 -1.14
C GLN A 479 14.68 -27.85 -0.58
N GLU A 480 15.96 -27.55 -0.81
CA GLU A 480 16.58 -26.29 -0.38
C GLU A 480 15.91 -25.07 -1.03
N ILE A 481 15.71 -25.09 -2.35
CA ILE A 481 15.19 -23.92 -3.07
C ILE A 481 13.68 -23.77 -2.88
N CYS A 482 12.91 -24.83 -3.07
CA CYS A 482 11.44 -24.79 -2.96
C CYS A 482 10.99 -24.51 -1.53
N GLY A 483 11.72 -25.04 -0.54
CA GLY A 483 11.43 -24.79 0.87
C GLY A 483 11.63 -23.32 1.22
N ASP A 484 12.78 -22.76 0.84
CA ASP A 484 13.09 -21.35 1.08
C ASP A 484 12.12 -20.43 0.31
N GLN A 485 11.80 -20.79 -0.94
CA GLN A 485 10.81 -20.09 -1.75
C GLN A 485 9.48 -19.95 -1.01
N LYS A 486 8.96 -21.08 -0.49
CA LYS A 486 7.68 -21.12 0.21
C LYS A 486 7.71 -20.24 1.45
N ILE A 487 8.77 -20.35 2.26
CA ILE A 487 8.88 -19.61 3.52
C ILE A 487 9.01 -18.12 3.26
N LEU A 488 9.93 -17.70 2.39
CA LEU A 488 10.12 -16.28 2.08
C LEU A 488 8.85 -15.67 1.47
N THR A 489 8.15 -16.39 0.59
CA THR A 489 6.84 -15.95 0.06
C THR A 489 5.82 -15.75 1.17
N GLN A 490 5.74 -16.69 2.12
CA GLN A 490 4.82 -16.60 3.25
C GLN A 490 5.16 -15.44 4.21
N GLN A 491 6.45 -15.18 4.45
CA GLN A 491 6.88 -14.14 5.40
C GLN A 491 6.81 -12.72 4.82
N TYR A 492 7.06 -12.59 3.51
CA TYR A 492 7.28 -11.30 2.85
C TYR A 492 6.28 -11.00 1.73
N GLY A 493 5.32 -11.89 1.46
CA GLY A 493 4.19 -11.67 0.55
C GLY A 493 4.54 -11.68 -0.95
N THR A 494 5.80 -11.52 -1.33
CA THR A 494 6.26 -11.60 -2.73
C THR A 494 7.15 -12.82 -2.92
N ALA A 495 6.83 -13.65 -3.91
CA ALA A 495 7.64 -14.80 -4.24
C ALA A 495 8.99 -14.37 -4.85
N PRO A 496 10.13 -14.85 -4.33
CA PRO A 496 11.43 -14.59 -4.95
C PRO A 496 11.48 -14.95 -6.43
N LEU A 497 11.98 -14.02 -7.24
CA LEU A 497 12.18 -14.20 -8.68
C LEU A 497 13.60 -14.66 -9.01
N LEU A 498 14.56 -14.27 -8.18
CA LEU A 498 15.98 -14.49 -8.37
C LEU A 498 16.47 -15.48 -7.32
N PHE A 499 17.44 -16.31 -7.72
CA PHE A 499 18.11 -17.25 -6.86
C PHE A 499 19.60 -16.97 -6.81
N ARG A 500 20.20 -17.07 -5.63
CA ARG A 500 21.66 -17.09 -5.50
C ARG A 500 22.10 -18.40 -4.85
N PRO A 501 22.95 -19.21 -5.50
CA PRO A 501 23.49 -20.40 -4.86
C PRO A 501 24.54 -20.00 -3.81
N PRO A 502 24.52 -20.62 -2.61
CA PRO A 502 25.60 -20.50 -1.64
C PRO A 502 26.97 -20.76 -2.29
N TYR A 503 27.95 -19.95 -1.92
CA TYR A 503 29.32 -19.99 -2.47
C TYR A 503 29.42 -19.77 -3.99
N GLY A 504 28.33 -19.39 -4.66
CA GLY A 504 28.28 -19.32 -6.12
C GLY A 504 28.33 -20.71 -6.80
N ALA A 505 28.14 -21.79 -6.05
CA ALA A 505 28.31 -23.16 -6.54
C ALA A 505 27.01 -23.69 -7.16
N TYR A 506 26.99 -23.93 -8.47
CA TYR A 506 25.81 -24.49 -9.16
C TYR A 506 26.21 -25.48 -10.27
N ASN A 507 25.27 -26.33 -10.67
CA ASN A 507 25.40 -27.25 -11.80
C ASN A 507 24.08 -27.32 -12.61
N ALA A 508 23.97 -28.28 -13.54
CA ALA A 508 22.76 -28.45 -14.35
C ALA A 508 21.53 -28.82 -13.50
N ASP A 509 21.73 -29.60 -12.44
CA ASP A 509 20.67 -29.93 -11.48
C ASP A 509 20.20 -28.68 -10.72
N THR A 510 21.11 -27.77 -10.37
CA THR A 510 20.74 -26.50 -9.73
C THR A 510 19.83 -25.68 -10.63
N LYS A 511 20.15 -25.55 -11.93
CA LYS A 511 19.29 -24.85 -12.89
C LYS A 511 17.92 -25.51 -13.01
N THR A 512 17.87 -26.84 -12.99
CA THR A 512 16.63 -27.61 -13.01
C THR A 512 15.79 -27.38 -11.75
N ALA A 513 16.44 -27.37 -10.58
CA ALA A 513 15.78 -27.11 -9.31
C ALA A 513 15.25 -25.66 -9.23
N VAL A 514 16.03 -24.67 -9.64
CA VAL A 514 15.61 -23.26 -9.73
C VAL A 514 14.35 -23.12 -10.58
N SER A 515 14.38 -23.64 -11.82
CA SER A 515 13.22 -23.59 -12.73
C SER A 515 11.97 -24.28 -12.15
N ALA A 516 12.15 -25.36 -11.39
CA ALA A 516 11.05 -26.10 -10.80
C ALA A 516 10.47 -25.44 -9.54
N CYS A 517 11.25 -24.62 -8.84
CA CYS A 517 10.89 -24.07 -7.53
C CYS A 517 10.37 -22.63 -7.58
N GLY A 518 10.39 -21.96 -8.73
CA GLY A 518 9.84 -20.61 -8.89
C GLY A 518 10.83 -19.59 -9.44
N PRO A 519 12.04 -19.42 -8.87
CA PRO A 519 12.98 -18.44 -9.36
C PRO A 519 13.37 -18.70 -10.83
N ARG A 520 13.65 -17.63 -11.56
CA ARG A 520 13.83 -17.63 -13.02
C ARG A 520 15.22 -17.19 -13.48
N ALA A 521 16.11 -16.86 -12.56
CA ALA A 521 17.50 -16.59 -12.85
C ALA A 521 18.40 -16.94 -11.67
N ILE A 522 19.62 -17.38 -11.97
CA ILE A 522 20.71 -17.47 -11.02
C ILE A 522 21.47 -16.14 -11.04
N VAL A 523 21.69 -15.52 -9.88
CA VAL A 523 22.45 -14.28 -9.77
C VAL A 523 23.82 -14.55 -9.19
N TRP A 524 24.84 -14.24 -9.98
CA TRP A 524 26.23 -14.24 -9.60
C TRP A 524 26.70 -12.79 -9.40
N TRP A 525 27.90 -12.62 -8.87
CA TRP A 525 28.50 -11.30 -8.65
C TRP A 525 29.83 -11.22 -9.36
N ARG A 526 30.25 -9.98 -9.63
CA ARG A 526 31.61 -9.71 -10.09
C ARG A 526 32.46 -9.33 -8.90
N GLU A 527 32.06 -8.27 -8.21
CA GLU A 527 32.82 -7.71 -7.11
C GLU A 527 32.19 -8.08 -5.76
N SER A 528 32.99 -8.09 -4.69
CA SER A 528 32.47 -8.40 -3.37
C SER A 528 33.05 -7.49 -2.30
N MET A 529 32.20 -7.05 -1.37
CA MET A 529 32.62 -6.34 -0.18
C MET A 529 33.00 -7.34 0.90
N GLN A 530 34.25 -7.26 1.34
CA GLN A 530 34.71 -7.89 2.57
C GLN A 530 34.62 -6.89 3.72
N ILE A 531 34.83 -7.37 4.95
CA ILE A 531 34.69 -6.60 6.20
C ILE A 531 35.23 -5.15 6.11
N ARG A 532 36.39 -4.95 5.48
CA ARG A 532 37.06 -3.63 5.36
C ARG A 532 37.32 -3.17 3.93
N ASN A 533 37.30 -4.08 2.95
CA ASN A 533 37.80 -3.78 1.60
C ASN A 533 36.91 -4.41 0.53
N MET A 534 36.72 -3.69 -0.57
CA MET A 534 36.15 -4.23 -1.79
C MET A 534 37.20 -5.13 -2.49
N GLN A 535 36.80 -6.34 -2.84
CA GLN A 535 37.55 -7.25 -3.69
C GLN A 535 37.08 -7.09 -5.13
N TYR A 536 38.07 -6.88 -6.01
CA TYR A 536 37.87 -6.70 -7.43
C TYR A 536 38.39 -7.90 -8.21
N GLN A 537 37.69 -8.33 -9.26
CA GLN A 537 38.14 -9.39 -10.17
C GLN A 537 39.33 -8.96 -11.03
N THR A 538 39.46 -7.65 -11.25
CA THR A 538 40.49 -7.07 -12.13
C THR A 538 41.51 -6.26 -11.35
N ALA A 539 42.77 -6.31 -11.79
CA ALA A 539 43.90 -5.70 -11.08
C ALA A 539 43.85 -4.17 -11.02
N ASP A 540 43.09 -3.52 -11.93
CA ASP A 540 42.91 -2.06 -11.93
C ASP A 540 41.95 -1.58 -10.84
N LYS A 541 41.29 -2.50 -10.12
CA LYS A 541 40.35 -2.23 -9.02
C LYS A 541 39.20 -1.31 -9.42
N LYS A 542 38.76 -1.41 -10.68
CA LYS A 542 37.69 -0.55 -11.21
C LYS A 542 36.35 -1.27 -11.32
N LEU A 543 35.31 -0.60 -10.85
CA LEU A 543 33.92 -0.94 -11.14
C LEU A 543 33.62 -0.69 -12.62
N ARG A 544 32.72 -1.50 -13.18
CA ARG A 544 32.19 -1.38 -14.53
C ARG A 544 30.66 -1.20 -14.50
N PRO A 545 30.09 -0.51 -15.50
CA PRO A 545 28.64 -0.49 -15.72
C PRO A 545 28.02 -1.88 -15.68
N GLY A 546 27.04 -2.04 -14.81
CA GLY A 546 26.29 -3.28 -14.66
C GLY A 546 26.87 -4.28 -13.67
N ASP A 547 27.99 -3.98 -13.00
CA ASP A 547 28.57 -4.91 -12.04
C ASP A 547 27.61 -5.16 -10.87
N ILE A 548 27.50 -6.43 -10.49
CA ILE A 548 26.77 -6.87 -9.31
C ILE A 548 27.79 -7.03 -8.19
N ILE A 549 27.55 -6.35 -7.07
CA ILE A 549 28.40 -6.32 -5.89
C ILE A 549 27.74 -7.16 -4.80
N LEU A 550 28.46 -8.18 -4.32
CA LEU A 550 28.04 -9.01 -3.21
C LEU A 550 28.55 -8.44 -1.87
N ALA A 551 27.68 -8.30 -0.88
CA ALA A 551 28.05 -8.25 0.52
C ALA A 551 27.20 -9.25 1.32
N HIS A 552 27.58 -9.57 2.54
CA HIS A 552 26.83 -10.49 3.40
C HIS A 552 26.37 -9.76 4.65
N PHE A 553 25.21 -10.14 5.18
CA PHE A 553 24.81 -9.77 6.54
C PHE A 553 25.66 -10.55 7.54
N ARG A 554 26.90 -10.12 7.77
CA ARG A 554 27.86 -10.84 8.63
C ARG A 554 27.61 -10.58 10.11
N GLY A 555 27.54 -11.64 10.91
CA GLY A 555 27.39 -11.54 12.38
C GLY A 555 28.57 -10.84 13.07
N PRO A 556 28.44 -10.43 14.35
CA PRO A 556 29.44 -9.58 15.01
C PRO A 556 30.79 -10.30 15.21
N SER A 557 30.76 -11.62 15.38
CA SER A 557 31.95 -12.48 15.45
C SER A 557 32.76 -12.50 14.16
N GLU A 558 32.10 -12.41 13.00
CA GLU A 558 32.75 -12.35 11.70
C GLU A 558 33.27 -10.97 11.35
N LEU A 559 32.64 -9.92 11.87
CA LEU A 559 32.96 -8.53 11.56
C LEU A 559 34.23 -8.01 12.27
N LYS A 560 34.90 -8.79 13.13
CA LYS A 560 36.21 -8.45 13.73
C LYS A 560 36.25 -7.02 14.33
N GLY A 561 35.20 -6.65 15.07
CA GLY A 561 35.06 -5.34 15.70
C GLY A 561 34.51 -4.22 14.80
N THR A 562 34.05 -4.52 13.58
CA THR A 562 33.23 -3.59 12.78
C THR A 562 31.73 -3.93 12.91
N THR A 563 30.86 -3.08 12.37
CA THR A 563 29.42 -3.34 12.24
C THR A 563 29.02 -3.50 10.77
N MET A 564 27.84 -4.07 10.52
CA MET A 564 27.25 -4.10 9.18
C MET A 564 27.12 -2.69 8.61
N THR A 565 26.68 -1.76 9.46
CA THR A 565 26.59 -0.32 9.16
C THR A 565 27.92 0.26 8.65
N THR A 566 29.03 0.03 9.37
CA THR A 566 30.36 0.53 8.95
C THR A 566 30.87 -0.15 7.68
N MET A 567 30.66 -1.47 7.53
CA MET A 567 31.04 -2.19 6.31
C MET A 567 30.27 -1.65 5.10
N PHE A 568 28.97 -1.41 5.24
CA PHE A 568 28.14 -0.88 4.17
C PHE A 568 28.54 0.57 3.83
N ALA A 569 28.81 1.42 4.82
CA ALA A 569 29.32 2.77 4.60
C ALA A 569 30.62 2.77 3.78
N ASN A 570 31.58 1.91 4.15
CA ASN A 570 32.83 1.76 3.39
C ASN A 570 32.57 1.31 1.95
N MET A 571 31.59 0.42 1.72
CA MET A 571 31.21 0.00 0.37
C MET A 571 30.67 1.17 -0.46
N LEU A 572 29.78 1.98 0.11
CA LEU A 572 29.22 3.16 -0.55
C LEU A 572 30.31 4.19 -0.87
N GLU A 573 31.26 4.41 0.03
CA GLU A 573 32.41 5.29 -0.20
C GLU A 573 33.23 4.82 -1.42
N ARG A 574 33.53 3.52 -1.55
CA ARG A 574 34.26 2.99 -2.71
C ARG A 574 33.50 3.12 -4.02
N ILE A 575 32.17 2.94 -4.00
CA ILE A 575 31.31 3.14 -5.17
C ILE A 575 31.33 4.60 -5.58
N GLN A 576 31.22 5.51 -4.61
CA GLN A 576 31.24 6.94 -4.83
C GLN A 576 32.58 7.44 -5.38
N GLU A 577 33.71 7.01 -4.83
CA GLU A 577 35.06 7.41 -5.27
C GLU A 577 35.27 7.16 -6.78
N GLN A 578 34.59 6.16 -7.34
CA GLN A 578 34.66 5.80 -8.75
C GLN A 578 33.57 6.47 -9.61
N GLY A 579 32.70 7.28 -8.99
CA GLY A 579 31.63 8.02 -9.65
C GLY A 579 30.47 7.14 -10.12
N PHE A 580 30.20 6.03 -9.42
CA PHE A 580 29.06 5.16 -9.67
C PHE A 580 27.88 5.50 -8.76
N THR A 581 26.68 5.18 -9.21
CA THR A 581 25.45 5.13 -8.41
C THR A 581 24.94 3.70 -8.30
N VAL A 582 23.84 3.48 -7.57
CA VAL A 582 23.31 2.16 -7.25
C VAL A 582 21.86 2.03 -7.75
N ALA A 583 21.49 0.85 -8.23
CA ALA A 583 20.11 0.45 -8.52
C ALA A 583 19.80 -0.96 -7.99
N ARG A 584 18.51 -1.30 -7.87
CA ARG A 584 18.06 -2.69 -7.58
C ARG A 584 18.13 -3.53 -8.84
N LEU A 585 18.37 -4.84 -8.68
CA LEU A 585 18.35 -5.78 -9.80
C LEU A 585 16.97 -5.77 -10.49
N GLU A 586 15.91 -5.69 -9.70
CA GLU A 586 14.52 -5.78 -10.12
C GLU A 586 14.07 -4.57 -10.97
N ASP A 587 14.78 -3.44 -10.87
CA ASP A 587 14.57 -2.30 -11.75
C ASP A 587 15.04 -2.58 -13.19
N TYR A 588 15.91 -3.57 -13.39
CA TYR A 588 16.55 -3.91 -14.68
C TYR A 588 16.26 -5.36 -15.15
N VAL A 589 15.59 -6.15 -14.31
CA VAL A 589 15.16 -7.52 -14.62
C VAL A 589 13.64 -7.55 -14.75
N GLN A 590 13.16 -7.94 -15.92
CA GLN A 590 11.76 -8.15 -16.21
C GLN A 590 11.37 -9.58 -15.84
N PRO A 591 10.34 -9.78 -14.98
CA PRO A 591 9.78 -11.10 -14.76
C PRO A 591 9.18 -11.65 -16.06
N PRO A 592 8.98 -12.97 -16.17
CA PRO A 592 8.24 -13.53 -17.29
C PRO A 592 6.87 -12.86 -17.42
N ALA A 593 6.40 -12.70 -18.66
CA ALA A 593 4.99 -12.42 -18.90
C ALA A 593 4.17 -13.54 -18.24
N GLN A 594 3.15 -13.14 -17.48
CA GLN A 594 2.24 -14.08 -16.84
C GLN A 594 1.40 -14.82 -17.88
#